data_AF-A0A535L879-F1
#
_entry.id   AF-A0A535L879-F1
#
_cell.length_a   1.000
_cell.length_b   1.000
_cell.length_c   1.000
_cell.angle_alpha   90.00
_cell.angle_beta   90.00
_cell.angle_gamma   90.00
#
_symmetry.space_group_name_H-M   'P 1'
#
loop_
_entity.id
_entity.type
_entity.pdbx_description
1 polymer ?
#
loop_
_entity_poly.entity_id
_entity_poly.type
_entity_poly.pdbx_seq_one_letter_code
_entity_poly.pdbx_strand_id
1 'polypeptide(L)'
;MQKRRVHKRFVLLAILMALALVALIGGSFVLSSAYAANHGSLQEAATQKTSAEQAGCGKKVPGCEGNASSPDTKPGTHTGDTPSLEGRITSISGTTIIVQSKNLVSTIHLTSNTTFIKFNFLNKESQPASRSVLKIGQVIQAEGTLNSDGSLAASMVSIEG
;
A
#
# COMPACT_ATOMS: atom_id res chain seq x y z
N MET A 1 -11.68 -43.41 -32.64
CA MET A 1 -11.57 -42.06 -33.26
C MET A 1 -12.33 -41.00 -32.43
N GLN A 2 -11.72 -40.39 -31.39
CA GLN A 2 -12.46 -39.41 -30.56
C GLN A 2 -11.61 -38.28 -29.93
N LYS A 3 -10.29 -38.21 -30.18
CA LYS A 3 -9.42 -37.20 -29.54
C LYS A 3 -9.40 -35.82 -30.23
N ARG A 4 -9.83 -35.72 -31.50
CA ARG A 4 -9.74 -34.45 -32.27
C ARG A 4 -10.88 -33.45 -32.00
N ARG A 5 -11.99 -33.86 -31.39
CA ARG A 5 -13.15 -32.97 -31.14
C ARG A 5 -12.98 -32.08 -29.90
N VAL A 6 -12.20 -32.52 -28.91
CA VAL A 6 -12.05 -31.80 -27.63
C VAL A 6 -11.09 -30.61 -27.78
N HIS A 7 -10.00 -30.78 -28.53
CA HIS A 7 -9.04 -29.71 -28.81
C HIS A 7 -9.66 -28.54 -29.58
N LYS A 8 -10.52 -28.81 -30.56
CA LYS A 8 -11.16 -27.75 -31.36
C LYS A 8 -12.13 -26.91 -30.53
N ARG A 9 -12.83 -27.51 -29.55
CA ARG A 9 -13.71 -26.79 -28.61
C ARG A 9 -12.92 -26.00 -27.57
N PHE A 10 -11.80 -26.55 -27.09
CA PHE A 10 -10.91 -25.86 -26.15
C PHE A 10 -10.23 -24.63 -26.77
N VAL A 11 -9.76 -24.73 -28.01
CA VAL A 11 -9.13 -23.61 -28.72
C VAL A 11 -10.16 -22.51 -29.05
N LEU A 12 -11.40 -22.87 -29.40
CA LEU A 12 -12.44 -21.89 -29.72
C LEU A 12 -12.93 -21.12 -28.48
N LEU A 13 -12.95 -21.77 -27.30
CA LEU A 13 -13.26 -21.12 -26.01
C LEU A 13 -12.12 -20.20 -25.54
N ALA A 14 -10.87 -20.57 -25.75
CA ALA A 14 -9.71 -19.74 -25.39
C ALA A 14 -9.65 -18.44 -26.23
N ILE A 15 -10.05 -18.49 -27.50
CA ILE A 15 -10.07 -17.32 -28.39
C ILE A 15 -11.22 -16.35 -28.03
N LEU A 16 -12.39 -16.86 -27.62
CA LEU A 16 -13.52 -16.02 -27.20
C LEU A 16 -13.24 -15.22 -25.91
N MET A 17 -12.47 -15.78 -24.98
CA MET A 17 -12.10 -15.07 -23.73
C MET A 17 -11.07 -13.96 -23.93
N ALA A 18 -10.31 -13.96 -25.04
CA ALA A 18 -9.33 -12.91 -25.34
C ALA A 18 -9.97 -11.66 -25.99
N LEU A 19 -11.19 -11.75 -26.53
CA LEU A 19 -11.81 -10.68 -27.31
C LEU A 19 -12.70 -9.71 -26.50
N ALA A 20 -12.74 -9.83 -25.16
CA ALA A 20 -13.60 -9.01 -24.30
C ALA A 20 -12.89 -7.83 -23.59
N LEU A 21 -11.62 -7.57 -23.87
CA LEU A 21 -10.81 -6.58 -23.13
C LEU A 21 -10.31 -5.40 -23.98
N VAL A 22 -11.03 -5.06 -25.06
CA VAL A 22 -10.77 -3.87 -25.88
C VAL A 22 -12.06 -3.09 -26.10
N ALA A 23 -12.61 -2.50 -25.04
CA ALA A 23 -13.58 -1.41 -25.13
C ALA A 23 -13.82 -0.75 -23.76
N LEU A 24 -12.84 0.00 -23.24
CA LEU A 24 -13.14 1.07 -22.28
C LEU A 24 -12.06 2.16 -22.29
N ILE A 25 -11.85 2.73 -23.48
CA ILE A 25 -11.28 4.06 -23.64
C ILE A 25 -12.44 4.98 -24.01
N GLY A 26 -12.87 5.85 -23.09
CA GLY A 26 -13.87 6.87 -23.39
C GLY A 26 -14.47 7.57 -22.17
N GLY A 27 -13.89 8.72 -21.80
CA GLY A 27 -14.47 9.72 -20.87
C GLY A 27 -14.04 9.50 -19.41
N SER A 28 -13.47 10.45 -18.67
CA SER A 28 -13.60 11.90 -18.77
C SER A 28 -12.35 12.58 -18.21
N PHE A 29 -11.84 13.55 -18.97
CA PHE A 29 -11.02 14.62 -18.43
C PHE A 29 -11.85 15.42 -17.44
N VAL A 30 -11.40 15.55 -16.19
CA VAL A 30 -11.80 16.67 -15.33
C VAL A 30 -10.52 17.43 -14.98
N LEU A 31 -10.41 18.63 -15.53
CA LEU A 31 -9.36 19.58 -15.20
C LEU A 31 -9.60 20.16 -13.80
N SER A 32 -8.50 20.27 -13.06
CA SER A 32 -8.09 21.37 -12.17
C SER A 32 -9.03 21.88 -11.07
N SER A 33 -8.54 21.76 -9.84
CA SER A 33 -8.23 22.96 -9.05
C SER A 33 -6.93 22.76 -8.27
N ALA A 34 -5.95 23.60 -8.60
CA ALA A 34 -4.77 23.80 -7.78
C ALA A 34 -5.21 24.57 -6.52
N TYR A 35 -4.87 24.06 -5.35
CA TYR A 35 -4.80 24.88 -4.14
C TYR A 35 -3.36 24.90 -3.65
N ALA A 36 -2.81 26.11 -3.60
CA ALA A 36 -1.44 26.40 -3.24
C ALA A 36 -1.25 26.46 -1.71
N ALA A 37 -0.10 25.96 -1.25
CA ALA A 37 0.65 26.45 -0.10
C ALA A 37 2.09 25.93 -0.31
N ASN A 38 2.93 26.65 -1.06
CA ASN A 38 3.78 27.76 -0.62
C ASN A 38 4.68 27.39 0.58
N HIS A 39 5.89 26.90 0.29
CA HIS A 39 7.07 27.14 1.13
C HIS A 39 8.03 28.00 0.28
N GLY A 40 8.14 29.27 0.68
CA GLY A 40 8.90 30.27 -0.05
C GLY A 40 10.40 30.24 0.24
N SER A 41 11.15 30.86 -0.67
CA SER A 41 12.41 31.52 -0.37
C SER A 41 12.74 32.60 -1.41
N LEU A 42 12.96 33.82 -0.90
CA LEU A 42 13.64 35.01 -1.45
C LEU A 42 12.84 35.88 -2.46
N GLN A 43 12.28 37.01 -2.03
CA GLN A 43 12.86 38.38 -1.96
C GLN A 43 12.56 39.14 -3.29
N GLU A 44 11.78 40.24 -3.35
CA GLU A 44 12.08 41.57 -2.78
C GLU A 44 10.89 42.57 -2.95
N ALA A 45 10.79 43.50 -1.98
CA ALA A 45 10.27 44.89 -2.00
C ALA A 45 8.80 45.24 -2.40
N ALA A 46 7.97 45.64 -1.39
CA ALA A 46 7.60 47.05 -1.10
C ALA A 46 6.32 47.22 -0.23
N THR A 47 6.53 47.64 1.03
CA THR A 47 5.82 48.71 1.81
C THR A 47 4.36 48.57 2.33
N GLN A 48 4.28 48.42 3.68
CA GLN A 48 3.32 48.95 4.72
C GLN A 48 1.82 48.56 4.68
N LYS A 49 1.10 48.26 5.79
CA LYS A 49 1.07 48.88 7.14
C LYS A 49 0.18 48.05 8.13
N THR A 50 0.60 47.89 9.41
CA THR A 50 -0.18 47.79 10.71
C THR A 50 -1.33 46.77 10.91
N SER A 51 -1.69 46.16 12.06
CA SER A 51 -1.22 46.00 13.45
C SER A 51 -2.30 45.18 14.24
N ALA A 52 -1.89 44.31 15.18
CA ALA A 52 -2.61 43.76 16.38
C ALA A 52 -3.86 42.83 16.16
N GLU A 53 -4.28 41.87 17.01
CA GLU A 53 -3.98 41.44 18.39
C GLU A 53 -4.49 39.99 18.63
N GLN A 54 -4.13 39.41 19.79
CA GLN A 54 -4.16 38.01 20.24
C GLN A 54 -5.40 37.65 21.10
N ALA A 55 -5.51 36.36 21.50
CA ALA A 55 -6.32 35.73 22.57
C ALA A 55 -7.70 35.14 22.18
N GLY A 56 -8.17 34.00 22.71
CA GLY A 56 -7.67 33.11 23.77
C GLY A 56 -8.63 31.91 23.98
N CYS A 57 -8.17 30.89 24.72
CA CYS A 57 -8.95 29.71 25.13
C CYS A 57 -10.00 30.02 26.20
N GLY A 58 -11.12 29.28 26.20
CA GLY A 58 -11.86 28.96 27.43
C GLY A 58 -13.34 28.58 27.25
N LYS A 59 -13.75 27.40 27.76
CA LYS A 59 -14.81 27.16 28.78
C LYS A 59 -15.05 25.66 29.02
N LYS A 60 -15.15 25.25 30.30
CA LYS A 60 -15.57 23.94 30.85
C LYS A 60 -17.03 24.02 31.34
N VAL A 61 -17.83 22.96 31.17
CA VAL A 61 -18.77 22.35 32.19
C VAL A 61 -19.29 20.96 31.71
N PRO A 62 -19.82 20.08 32.61
CA PRO A 62 -19.61 18.61 32.61
C PRO A 62 -20.90 17.73 32.51
N GLY A 63 -20.71 16.43 32.23
CA GLY A 63 -21.68 15.37 32.55
C GLY A 63 -22.38 14.67 31.38
N CYS A 64 -21.76 13.61 30.85
CA CYS A 64 -22.44 12.47 30.22
C CYS A 64 -21.61 11.20 30.54
N GLU A 65 -21.91 10.54 31.66
CA GLU A 65 -21.52 9.15 31.85
C GLU A 65 -22.44 8.25 31.02
N GLY A 66 -21.87 7.27 30.35
CA GLY A 66 -22.57 6.27 29.56
C GLY A 66 -21.63 5.14 29.18
N ASN A 67 -21.47 4.20 30.09
CA ASN A 67 -20.74 2.95 29.90
C ASN A 67 -21.46 2.12 28.81
N ALA A 68 -20.81 1.92 27.67
CA ALA A 68 -21.18 0.88 26.72
C ALA A 68 -19.90 0.25 26.19
N SER A 69 -19.67 -0.99 26.60
CA SER A 69 -18.65 -1.87 26.05
C SER A 69 -18.84 -1.98 24.53
N SER A 70 -18.02 -1.26 23.78
CA SER A 70 -17.73 -1.52 22.39
C SER A 70 -16.23 -1.83 22.33
N PRO A 71 -15.76 -2.93 21.70
CA PRO A 71 -14.35 -3.07 21.42
C PRO A 71 -14.02 -2.11 20.28
N ASP A 72 -13.97 -0.82 20.62
CA ASP A 72 -13.44 0.21 19.75
C ASP A 72 -11.97 -0.13 19.53
N THR A 73 -11.68 -0.85 18.45
CA THR A 73 -10.36 -0.78 17.82
C THR A 73 -10.29 0.59 17.17
N LYS A 74 -10.21 1.64 18.00
CA LYS A 74 -9.89 2.98 17.57
C LYS A 74 -8.52 2.89 16.90
N PRO A 75 -8.35 3.40 15.66
CA PRO A 75 -7.05 3.53 15.03
C PRO A 75 -6.17 4.39 15.94
N GLY A 76 -5.26 3.72 16.64
CA GLY A 76 -4.23 4.36 17.44
C GLY A 76 -3.19 4.90 16.48
N THR A 77 -3.14 6.22 16.34
CA THR A 77 -2.06 6.93 15.67
C THR A 77 -0.80 6.79 16.51
N HIS A 78 -0.03 5.73 16.30
CA HIS A 78 1.41 5.78 16.55
C HIS A 78 2.02 6.52 15.38
N THR A 79 2.52 7.73 15.63
CA THR A 79 3.33 8.48 14.66
C THR A 79 4.62 7.70 14.41
N GLY A 80 4.61 6.74 13.49
CA GLY A 80 5.80 5.96 13.14
C GLY A 80 5.57 4.55 12.58
N ASP A 81 4.38 3.96 12.73
CA ASP A 81 4.16 2.56 12.33
C ASP A 81 3.65 2.50 10.89
N THR A 82 4.57 2.43 9.91
CA THR A 82 4.21 2.08 8.54
C THR A 82 3.55 0.69 8.55
N PRO A 83 2.36 0.51 7.93
CA PRO A 83 1.73 -0.80 7.83
C PRO A 83 2.71 -1.84 7.30
N SER A 84 2.76 -3.01 7.96
CA SER A 84 3.65 -4.09 7.57
C SER A 84 2.94 -5.44 7.58
N LEU A 85 3.39 -6.32 6.69
CA LEU A 85 3.00 -7.72 6.62
C LEU A 85 4.24 -8.59 6.64
N GLU A 86 4.27 -9.53 7.57
CA GLU A 86 5.32 -10.53 7.68
C GLU A 86 4.75 -11.91 7.33
N GLY A 87 5.55 -12.75 6.67
CA GLY A 87 5.21 -14.16 6.51
C GLY A 87 6.12 -14.91 5.56
N ARG A 88 5.84 -16.21 5.42
CA ARG A 88 6.53 -17.09 4.48
C ARG A 88 5.89 -16.99 3.11
N ILE A 89 6.69 -16.77 2.07
CA ILE A 89 6.24 -16.74 0.67
C ILE A 89 5.72 -18.13 0.28
N THR A 90 4.46 -18.18 -0.16
CA THR A 90 3.81 -19.39 -0.68
C THR A 90 3.59 -19.32 -2.19
N SER A 91 3.53 -18.12 -2.77
CA SER A 91 3.41 -17.90 -4.21
C SER A 91 4.05 -16.59 -4.64
N ILE A 92 4.63 -16.58 -5.85
CA ILE A 92 5.13 -15.39 -6.54
C ILE A 92 4.57 -15.43 -7.95
N SER A 93 3.77 -14.42 -8.33
CA SER A 93 3.20 -14.30 -9.67
C SER A 93 3.28 -12.85 -10.14
N GLY A 94 4.19 -12.57 -11.08
CA GLY A 94 4.42 -11.22 -11.58
C GLY A 94 4.88 -10.26 -10.48
N THR A 95 4.03 -9.30 -10.14
CA THR A 95 4.22 -8.33 -9.05
C THR A 95 3.47 -8.70 -7.77
N THR A 96 2.79 -9.84 -7.72
CA THR A 96 2.02 -10.27 -6.55
C THR A 96 2.77 -11.36 -5.80
N ILE A 97 2.92 -11.17 -4.48
CA ILE A 97 3.45 -12.16 -3.55
C ILE A 97 2.32 -12.56 -2.61
N ILE A 98 2.15 -13.86 -2.40
CA ILE A 98 1.28 -14.38 -1.34
C ILE A 98 2.16 -14.88 -0.21
N VAL A 99 1.90 -14.39 1.00
CA VAL A 99 2.58 -14.81 2.22
C VAL A 99 1.61 -15.48 3.17
N GLN A 100 2.12 -16.43 3.94
CA GLN A 100 1.40 -17.06 5.03
C GLN A 100 2.09 -16.74 6.36
N SER A 101 1.31 -16.28 7.33
CA SER A 101 1.73 -16.12 8.72
C SER A 101 0.72 -16.77 9.63
N LYS A 102 1.14 -17.81 10.35
CA LYS A 102 0.25 -18.68 11.13
C LYS A 102 -0.91 -19.18 10.24
N ASN A 103 -2.15 -18.81 10.57
CA ASN A 103 -3.36 -19.20 9.84
C ASN A 103 -3.90 -18.08 8.92
N LEU A 104 -3.13 -17.01 8.70
CA LEU A 104 -3.51 -15.89 7.84
C LEU A 104 -2.71 -15.95 6.53
N VAL A 105 -3.42 -15.69 5.44
CA VAL A 105 -2.85 -15.54 4.10
C VAL A 105 -3.03 -14.09 3.69
N SER A 106 -1.95 -13.45 3.28
CA SER A 106 -1.95 -12.03 2.91
C SER A 106 -1.35 -11.83 1.53
N THR A 107 -1.87 -10.83 0.83
CA THR A 107 -1.43 -10.43 -0.52
C THR A 107 -0.57 -9.19 -0.44
N ILE A 108 0.60 -9.24 -1.08
CA ILE A 108 1.51 -8.11 -1.23
C ILE A 108 1.65 -7.79 -2.72
N HIS A 109 1.47 -6.52 -3.07
CA HIS A 109 1.69 -5.99 -4.40
C HIS A 109 2.99 -5.20 -4.45
N LEU A 110 3.89 -5.62 -5.34
CA LEU A 110 5.11 -4.91 -5.68
C LEU A 110 4.82 -3.85 -6.75
N THR A 111 5.58 -2.76 -6.70
CA THR A 111 5.58 -1.70 -7.71
C THR A 111 7.00 -1.49 -8.25
N SER A 112 7.17 -0.60 -9.21
CA SER A 112 8.51 -0.16 -9.65
C SER A 112 9.30 0.55 -8.54
N ASN A 113 8.62 1.03 -7.50
CA ASN A 113 9.22 1.80 -6.40
C ASN A 113 9.55 0.92 -5.18
N THR A 114 9.22 -0.38 -5.22
CA THR A 114 9.52 -1.28 -4.12
C THR A 114 11.02 -1.51 -4.02
N THR A 115 11.60 -1.17 -2.87
CA THR A 115 13.01 -1.46 -2.56
C THR A 115 13.14 -2.83 -1.89
N PHE A 116 14.31 -3.45 -2.05
CA PHE A 116 14.59 -4.77 -1.49
C PHE A 116 15.86 -4.72 -0.65
N ILE A 117 15.78 -5.29 0.56
CA ILE A 117 16.93 -5.49 1.43
C ILE A 117 16.98 -6.93 1.89
N LYS A 118 18.18 -7.41 2.20
CA LYS A 118 18.41 -8.64 2.92
C LYS A 118 18.81 -8.27 4.35
N PHE A 119 18.06 -8.74 5.34
CA PHE A 119 18.31 -8.44 6.75
C PHE A 119 18.92 -9.66 7.44
N ASN A 120 20.07 -9.46 8.08
CA ASN A 120 20.72 -10.50 8.87
C ASN A 120 20.51 -10.23 10.36
N PHE A 121 19.77 -11.12 11.02
CA PHE A 121 19.43 -11.01 12.43
C PHE A 121 20.63 -11.16 13.38
N LEU A 122 21.69 -11.86 12.96
CA LEU A 122 22.86 -12.12 13.81
C LEU A 122 23.70 -10.85 14.01
N ASN A 123 23.90 -10.08 12.96
CA ASN A 123 24.70 -8.84 13.00
C ASN A 123 23.84 -7.57 12.92
N LYS A 124 22.52 -7.69 12.77
CA LYS A 124 21.55 -6.57 12.67
C LYS A 124 21.87 -5.62 11.51
N GLU A 125 22.37 -6.18 10.41
CA GLU A 125 22.70 -5.41 9.21
C GLU A 125 21.70 -5.64 8.08
N SER A 126 21.46 -4.57 7.33
CA SER A 126 20.69 -4.59 6.09
C SER A 126 21.62 -4.41 4.90
N GLN A 127 21.51 -5.28 3.91
CA GLN A 127 22.25 -5.17 2.65
C GLN A 127 21.27 -4.98 1.49
N PRO A 128 21.60 -4.16 0.47
CA PRO A 128 20.77 -4.05 -0.72
C PRO A 128 20.53 -5.41 -1.36
N ALA A 129 19.29 -5.67 -1.77
CA ALA A 129 18.89 -6.88 -2.47
C ALA A 129 18.14 -6.54 -3.75
N SER A 130 17.70 -7.58 -4.47
CA SER A 130 16.89 -7.44 -5.66
C SER A 130 15.69 -8.37 -5.61
N ARG A 131 14.65 -8.02 -6.36
CA ARG A 131 13.44 -8.84 -6.49
C ARG A 131 13.73 -10.28 -6.91
N SER A 132 14.77 -10.51 -7.72
CA SER A 132 15.11 -11.85 -8.22
C SER A 132 15.63 -12.82 -7.14
N VAL A 133 15.98 -12.30 -5.96
CA VAL A 133 16.37 -13.12 -4.80
C VAL A 133 15.16 -13.76 -4.13
N LEU A 134 13.95 -13.22 -4.32
CA LEU A 134 12.73 -13.76 -3.72
C LEU A 134 12.42 -15.16 -4.23
N LYS A 135 12.15 -16.08 -3.30
CA LYS A 135 11.84 -17.48 -3.56
C LYS A 135 10.69 -17.95 -2.67
N ILE A 136 9.89 -18.86 -3.21
CA ILE A 136 8.90 -19.59 -2.40
C ILE A 136 9.62 -20.27 -1.24
N GLY A 137 9.03 -20.17 -0.06
CA GLY A 137 9.58 -20.70 1.18
C GLY A 137 10.41 -19.69 1.98
N GLN A 138 10.81 -18.54 1.43
CA GLN A 138 11.49 -17.50 2.22
C GLN A 138 10.53 -16.77 3.15
N VAL A 139 11.04 -16.30 4.28
CA VAL A 139 10.33 -15.36 5.16
C VAL A 139 10.70 -13.94 4.76
N ILE A 140 9.69 -13.09 4.69
CA ILE A 140 9.85 -11.67 4.39
C ILE A 140 9.01 -10.83 5.33
N GLN A 141 9.41 -9.57 5.48
CA GLN A 141 8.59 -8.49 6.00
C GLN A 141 8.45 -7.42 4.92
N ALA A 142 7.24 -7.10 4.54
CA ALA A 142 6.93 -6.03 3.60
C ALA A 142 6.32 -4.85 4.36
N GLU A 143 6.77 -3.65 4.04
CA GLU A 143 6.24 -2.39 4.56
C GLU A 143 5.64 -1.58 3.41
N GLY A 144 4.57 -0.86 3.69
CA GLY A 144 3.97 0.03 2.71
C GLY A 144 2.57 0.49 3.07
N THR A 145 1.73 0.64 2.06
CA THR A 145 0.36 1.13 2.22
C THR A 145 -0.61 -0.04 2.20
N LEU A 146 -1.43 -0.18 3.25
CA LEU A 146 -2.52 -1.14 3.27
C LEU A 146 -3.68 -0.62 2.42
N ASN A 147 -4.13 -1.42 1.46
CA ASN A 147 -5.28 -1.13 0.62
C ASN A 147 -6.58 -1.49 1.35
N SER A 148 -7.71 -0.96 0.86
CA SER A 148 -9.04 -1.23 1.41
C SER A 148 -9.48 -2.69 1.29
N ASP A 149 -8.88 -3.46 0.38
CA ASP A 149 -9.10 -4.90 0.22
C ASP A 149 -8.24 -5.78 1.15
N GLY A 150 -7.40 -5.15 1.98
CA GLY A 150 -6.50 -5.84 2.91
C GLY A 150 -5.16 -6.28 2.30
N SER A 151 -4.94 -6.04 1.00
CA SER A 151 -3.61 -6.23 0.39
C SER A 151 -2.65 -5.09 0.75
N LEU A 152 -1.35 -5.34 0.68
CA LEU A 152 -0.32 -4.32 0.94
C LEU A 152 0.37 -3.91 -0.35
N ALA A 153 0.35 -2.63 -0.71
CA ALA A 153 1.23 -2.05 -1.72
C ALA A 153 2.59 -1.75 -1.09
N ALA A 154 3.60 -2.57 -1.38
CA ALA A 154 4.90 -2.52 -0.70
C ALA A 154 5.78 -1.39 -1.24
N SER A 155 6.33 -0.59 -0.33
CA SER A 155 7.43 0.35 -0.60
C SER A 155 8.79 -0.29 -0.31
N MET A 156 8.86 -1.23 0.63
CA MET A 156 10.07 -1.96 0.99
C MET A 156 9.76 -3.43 1.29
N VAL A 157 10.67 -4.33 0.91
CA VAL A 157 10.64 -5.75 1.27
C VAL A 157 11.97 -6.13 1.91
N SER A 158 11.92 -6.54 3.18
CA SER A 158 13.02 -7.13 3.92
C SER A 158 12.98 -8.64 3.82
N ILE A 159 14.07 -9.24 3.35
CA ILE A 159 14.24 -10.68 3.17
C ILE A 159 15.06 -11.22 4.34
N GLU A 160 14.51 -12.19 5.07
CA GLU A 160 15.25 -12.87 6.13
C GLU A 160 16.48 -13.60 5.55
N GLY A 161 17.64 -13.33 6.16
CA GLY A 161 18.94 -13.54 5.54
C GLY A 161 19.77 -14.72 6.00
#